data_AF-A0A923SDD7-F1
#
_entry.id   AF-A0A923SDD7-F1
#
_cell.length_a   1.000
_cell.length_b   1.000
_cell.length_c   1.000
_cell.angle_alpha   90.00
_cell.angle_beta   90.00
_cell.angle_gamma   90.00
#
_symmetry.space_group_name_H-M   'P 1'
#
loop_
_entity.id
_entity.type
_entity.pdbx_description
1 polymer ?
#
loop_
_entity_poly.entity_id
_entity_poly.type
_entity_poly.pdbx_seq_one_letter_code
_entity_poly.pdbx_strand_id
1 'polypeptide(L)'
;MPEWGTYGLSDFLMFSPQAYWRLVARANAAWWPAQLLGVAASLALPWMVLRGRGRAALVILAAAWAWVAWSFLARWYAEIFIAAPSLAIAAGAQALLLLAASLAVRGSSPSSRVGIPLLAIAQLYPLLAPLAGHAPGEAETFGFLPDPTALATVGVLLSLRALPRGWRAVLALVPVLALLLGAATRWLVG
;
A
#
# COMPACT_ATOMS: atom_id res chain seq x y z
N MET A 1 35.47 -21.29 4.34
CA MET A 1 34.27 -22.15 4.39
C MET A 1 33.07 -21.29 4.02
N PRO A 2 32.22 -21.66 3.05
CA PRO A 2 31.11 -20.81 2.64
C PRO A 2 29.90 -21.08 3.54
N GLU A 3 29.95 -20.58 4.79
CA GLU A 3 28.82 -20.56 5.74
C GLU A 3 27.62 -19.75 5.21
N TRP A 4 27.83 -18.95 4.15
CA TRP A 4 26.86 -18.01 3.59
C TRP A 4 25.75 -18.68 2.78
N GLY A 5 25.95 -19.92 2.33
CA GLY A 5 24.97 -20.68 1.55
C GLY A 5 23.83 -21.29 2.37
N THR A 6 23.95 -21.30 3.70
CA THR A 6 22.96 -21.84 4.64
C THR A 6 21.92 -20.81 5.09
N TYR A 7 22.13 -19.52 4.81
CA TYR A 7 21.17 -18.48 5.15
C TYR A 7 20.03 -18.45 4.14
N GLY A 8 18.81 -18.71 4.62
CA GLY A 8 17.59 -18.50 3.84
C GLY A 8 17.17 -17.03 3.87
N LEU A 9 16.37 -16.61 2.88
CA LEU A 9 15.71 -15.29 2.91
C LEU A 9 14.83 -15.10 4.17
N SER A 10 14.33 -16.21 4.73
CA SER A 10 13.61 -16.25 6.01
C SER A 10 14.45 -15.81 7.20
N ASP A 11 15.77 -16.05 7.19
CA ASP A 11 16.65 -15.70 8.32
C ASP A 11 16.89 -14.18 8.41
N PHE A 12 16.61 -13.46 7.32
CA PHE A 12 16.62 -12.00 7.30
C PHE A 12 15.29 -11.38 7.78
N LEU A 13 14.21 -12.17 7.86
CA LEU A 13 12.99 -11.76 8.55
C LEU A 13 13.25 -11.89 10.05
N MET A 14 13.57 -10.77 10.69
CA MET A 14 13.84 -10.69 12.13
C MET A 14 12.60 -10.99 13.02
N PHE A 15 11.49 -11.42 12.43
CA PHE A 15 10.21 -11.65 13.09
C PHE A 15 9.48 -12.85 12.50
N SER A 16 8.65 -13.49 13.33
CA SER A 16 7.78 -14.59 12.90
C SER A 16 6.48 -14.09 12.26
N PRO A 17 5.83 -14.90 11.40
CA PRO A 17 4.50 -14.62 10.84
C PRO A 17 3.48 -14.14 11.88
N GLN A 18 3.46 -14.81 13.03
CA GLN A 18 2.52 -14.55 14.11
C GLN A 18 2.83 -13.22 14.81
N ALA A 19 4.09 -12.81 14.87
CA ALA A 19 4.46 -11.50 15.38
C ALA A 19 3.93 -10.39 14.46
N TYR A 20 4.01 -10.57 13.14
CA TYR A 20 3.43 -9.63 12.16
C TYR A 20 1.92 -9.49 12.32
N TRP A 21 1.17 -10.59 12.31
CA TRP A 21 -0.30 -10.52 12.40
C TRP A 21 -0.78 -9.94 13.73
N ARG A 22 -0.12 -10.26 14.85
CA ARG A 22 -0.41 -9.62 16.14
C ARG A 22 -0.12 -8.11 16.13
N LEU A 23 0.94 -7.68 15.44
CA LEU A 23 1.23 -6.26 15.26
C LEU A 23 0.12 -5.57 14.45
N VAL A 24 -0.34 -6.19 13.36
CA VAL A 24 -1.45 -5.68 12.54
C VAL A 24 -2.72 -5.57 13.37
N ALA A 25 -3.06 -6.59 14.15
CA ALA A 25 -4.22 -6.56 15.05
C ALA A 25 -4.14 -5.41 16.06
N ARG A 26 -2.97 -5.20 16.67
CA ARG A 26 -2.74 -4.09 17.62
C ARG A 26 -2.85 -2.73 16.93
N ALA A 27 -2.26 -2.57 15.76
CA ALA A 27 -2.34 -1.33 14.99
C ALA A 27 -3.80 -1.04 14.58
N ASN A 28 -4.53 -2.06 14.12
CA ASN A 28 -5.93 -1.91 13.74
C ASN A 28 -6.82 -1.55 14.94
N ALA A 29 -6.62 -2.20 16.09
CA ALA A 29 -7.36 -1.86 17.32
C ALA A 29 -7.09 -0.42 17.77
N ALA A 30 -5.85 0.07 17.64
CA ALA A 30 -5.50 1.44 18.02
C ALA A 30 -6.14 2.51 17.13
N TRP A 31 -6.42 2.19 15.87
CA TRP A 31 -6.98 3.12 14.91
C TRP A 31 -8.47 2.91 14.61
N TRP A 32 -9.10 1.91 15.22
CA TRP A 32 -10.55 1.70 15.08
C TRP A 32 -11.34 2.91 15.59
N PRO A 33 -12.34 3.44 14.86
CA PRO A 33 -12.93 2.95 13.60
C PRO A 33 -12.44 3.67 12.32
N ALA A 34 -11.29 4.34 12.35
CA ALA A 34 -10.80 5.16 11.24
C ALA A 34 -10.59 4.37 9.93
N GLN A 35 -10.44 3.04 9.98
CA GLN A 35 -10.36 2.15 8.81
C GLN A 35 -11.58 2.26 7.89
N LEU A 36 -12.75 2.65 8.42
CA LEU A 36 -13.93 2.92 7.60
C LEU A 36 -13.67 4.04 6.59
N LEU A 37 -12.81 5.01 6.91
CA LEU A 37 -12.37 6.04 5.96
C LEU A 37 -11.49 5.44 4.86
N GLY A 38 -10.64 4.47 5.20
CA GLY A 38 -9.83 3.73 4.24
C GLY A 38 -10.68 2.93 3.25
N VAL A 39 -11.71 2.23 3.75
CA VAL A 39 -12.69 1.52 2.90
C VAL A 39 -13.47 2.49 2.02
N ALA A 40 -13.98 3.59 2.58
CA ALA A 40 -14.71 4.60 1.81
C ALA A 40 -13.82 5.23 0.72
N ALA A 41 -12.56 5.53 1.03
CA ALA A 41 -11.60 6.07 0.09
C ALA A 41 -11.28 5.08 -1.04
N SER A 42 -11.08 3.79 -0.74
CA SER A 42 -10.79 2.78 -1.75
C SER A 42 -11.97 2.55 -2.71
N LEU A 43 -13.21 2.61 -2.20
CA LEU A 43 -14.44 2.58 -3.02
C LEU A 43 -14.59 3.84 -3.89
N ALA A 44 -14.13 5.00 -3.41
CA ALA A 44 -14.21 6.25 -4.15
C ALA A 44 -13.19 6.33 -5.31
N LEU A 45 -12.02 5.69 -5.19
CA LEU A 45 -10.97 5.71 -6.21
C LEU A 45 -11.42 5.29 -7.63
N PRO A 46 -12.06 4.12 -7.85
CA PRO A 46 -12.51 3.74 -9.19
C PRO A 46 -13.54 4.74 -9.75
N TRP A 47 -14.45 5.25 -8.91
CA TRP A 47 -15.39 6.29 -9.32
C TRP A 47 -14.67 7.56 -9.77
N MET A 48 -13.67 8.04 -9.00
CA MET A 48 -12.88 9.21 -9.35
C MET A 48 -12.13 9.02 -10.66
N VAL A 49 -11.51 7.85 -10.86
CA VAL A 49 -10.83 7.50 -12.11
C VAL A 49 -11.79 7.55 -13.29
N LEU A 50 -12.95 6.89 -13.18
CA LEU A 50 -13.95 6.81 -14.25
C LEU A 50 -14.62 8.16 -14.56
N ARG A 51 -14.66 9.08 -13.59
CA ARG A 51 -15.16 10.46 -13.76
C ARG A 51 -14.07 11.44 -14.17
N GLY A 52 -12.86 10.98 -14.47
CA GLY A 52 -11.73 11.82 -14.85
C GLY A 52 -11.22 12.72 -13.72
N ARG A 53 -11.52 12.41 -12.45
CA ARG A 53 -11.06 13.16 -11.27
C ARG A 53 -9.68 12.68 -10.81
N GLY A 54 -8.75 12.57 -11.76
CA GLY A 54 -7.41 12.04 -11.54
C GLY A 54 -6.62 12.78 -10.46
N ARG A 55 -6.75 14.11 -10.41
CA ARG A 55 -6.14 14.93 -9.35
C ARG A 55 -6.62 14.54 -7.95
N ALA A 56 -7.92 14.34 -7.77
CA ALA A 56 -8.48 13.95 -6.47
C ALA A 56 -8.00 12.55 -6.06
N ALA A 57 -7.95 11.61 -7.00
CA ALA A 57 -7.40 10.27 -6.74
C ALA A 57 -5.93 10.33 -6.29
N LEU A 58 -5.09 11.14 -6.95
CA LEU A 58 -3.68 11.32 -6.56
C LEU A 58 -3.53 11.95 -5.16
N VAL A 59 -4.37 12.93 -4.81
CA VAL A 59 -4.36 13.55 -3.48
C VAL A 59 -4.74 12.55 -2.39
N ILE A 60 -5.77 11.72 -2.63
CA ILE A 60 -6.16 10.67 -1.69
C ILE A 60 -5.04 9.64 -1.51
N LEU A 61 -4.41 9.21 -2.60
CA LEU A 61 -3.27 8.31 -2.52
C LEU A 61 -2.08 8.94 -1.77
N ALA A 62 -1.80 10.21 -1.99
CA ALA A 62 -0.75 10.93 -1.27
C ALA A 62 -1.03 10.95 0.24
N ALA A 63 -2.26 11.30 0.65
CA ALA A 63 -2.67 11.28 2.04
C ALA A 63 -2.58 9.86 2.64
N ALA A 64 -3.02 8.83 1.90
CA ALA A 64 -2.94 7.44 2.32
C ALA A 64 -1.47 7.00 2.52
N TRP A 65 -0.57 7.30 1.59
CA TRP A 65 0.86 6.97 1.74
C TRP A 65 1.52 7.69 2.91
N ALA A 66 1.21 8.98 3.11
CA ALA A 66 1.71 9.74 4.26
C ALA A 66 1.22 9.14 5.58
N TRP A 67 -0.06 8.75 5.63
CA TRP A 67 -0.63 8.09 6.79
C TRP A 67 0.00 6.73 7.05
N VAL A 68 0.14 5.86 6.04
CA VAL A 68 0.79 4.54 6.18
C VAL A 68 2.25 4.67 6.66
N ALA A 69 2.99 5.61 6.08
CA ALA A 69 4.38 5.89 6.46
C ALA A 69 4.51 6.18 7.96
N TRP A 70 3.65 7.05 8.48
CA TRP A 70 3.70 7.45 9.88
C TRP A 70 3.03 6.45 10.82
N SER A 71 1.77 6.13 10.56
CA SER A 71 0.89 5.40 11.48
C SER A 71 1.22 3.92 11.63
N PHE A 72 1.80 3.29 10.60
CA PHE A 72 2.13 1.87 10.60
C PHE A 72 3.63 1.64 10.45
N LEU A 73 4.26 2.12 9.37
CA LEU A 73 5.66 1.78 9.07
C LEU A 73 6.62 2.36 10.13
N ALA A 74 6.51 3.64 10.45
CA ALA A 74 7.38 4.29 11.44
C ALA A 74 7.00 3.95 12.89
N ARG A 75 5.69 3.83 13.19
CA ARG A 75 5.21 3.69 14.57
C ARG A 75 5.19 2.25 15.09
N TRP A 76 4.76 1.30 14.26
CA TRP A 76 4.55 -0.09 14.67
C TRP A 76 5.57 -1.02 14.03
N TYR A 77 5.76 -0.93 12.72
CA TYR A 77 6.62 -1.89 12.00
C TYR A 77 8.11 -1.71 12.32
N ALA A 78 8.53 -0.49 12.66
CA ALA A 78 9.87 -0.20 13.17
C ALA A 78 10.22 -0.89 14.49
N GLU A 79 9.22 -1.37 15.26
CA GLU A 79 9.48 -2.14 16.49
C GLU A 79 10.03 -3.53 16.19
N ILE A 80 9.67 -4.12 15.04
CA ILE A 80 9.99 -5.53 14.73
C ILE A 80 10.90 -5.70 13.50
N PHE A 81 11.05 -4.68 12.67
CA PHE A 81 11.79 -4.78 11.42
C PHE A 81 12.75 -3.62 11.20
N ILE A 82 14.05 -3.94 11.12
CA ILE A 82 15.13 -2.96 11.01
C ILE A 82 15.01 -2.05 9.77
N ALA A 83 14.45 -2.55 8.66
CA ALA A 83 14.30 -1.77 7.43
C ALA A 83 12.99 -0.94 7.40
N ALA A 84 12.09 -1.09 8.38
CA ALA A 84 10.84 -0.36 8.41
C ALA A 84 10.99 1.18 8.45
N PRO A 85 11.97 1.77 9.15
CA PRO A 85 12.23 3.22 9.05
C PRO A 85 12.58 3.66 7.62
N SER A 86 13.41 2.89 6.90
CA SER A 86 13.73 3.15 5.50
C SER A 86 12.50 3.05 4.59
N LEU A 87 11.64 2.05 4.85
CA LEU A 87 10.36 1.92 4.15
C LEU A 87 9.42 3.10 4.45
N ALA A 88 9.39 3.59 5.69
CA ALA A 88 8.60 4.76 6.07
C ALA A 88 9.07 6.02 5.33
N ILE A 89 10.39 6.23 5.20
CA ILE A 89 10.95 7.34 4.42
C ILE A 89 10.57 7.21 2.94
N ALA A 90 10.69 6.00 2.36
CA ALA A 90 10.29 5.77 0.97
C ALA A 90 8.80 6.01 0.73
N ALA A 91 7.94 5.58 1.67
CA ALA A 91 6.50 5.82 1.66
C ALA A 91 6.16 7.32 1.79
N GLY A 92 6.88 8.05 2.66
CA GLY A 92 6.75 9.51 2.77
C GLY A 92 7.17 10.23 1.50
N ALA A 93 8.29 9.83 0.88
CA ALA A 93 8.72 10.36 -0.40
C ALA A 93 7.68 10.09 -1.51
N GLN A 94 7.12 8.87 -1.54
CA GLN A 94 6.04 8.51 -2.46
C GLN A 94 4.80 9.40 -2.29
N ALA A 95 4.43 9.72 -1.04
CA ALA A 95 3.33 10.65 -0.78
C ALA A 95 3.59 12.04 -1.38
N LEU A 96 4.80 12.58 -1.22
CA LEU A 96 5.18 13.87 -1.79
C LEU A 96 5.19 13.84 -3.32
N LEU A 97 5.70 12.77 -3.93
CA LEU A 97 5.71 12.60 -5.38
C LEU A 97 4.29 12.54 -5.96
N LEU A 98 3.36 11.82 -5.32
CA LEU A 98 1.96 11.76 -5.72
C LEU A 98 1.27 13.12 -5.58
N LEU A 99 1.55 13.84 -4.50
CA LEU A 99 1.03 15.19 -4.29
C LEU A 99 1.55 16.15 -5.37
N ALA A 100 2.84 16.11 -5.69
CA ALA A 100 3.43 16.90 -6.77
C ALA A 100 2.81 16.55 -8.14
N ALA A 101 2.63 15.26 -8.44
CA ALA A 101 1.99 14.81 -9.66
C ALA A 101 0.53 15.29 -9.77
N SER A 102 -0.19 15.43 -8.65
CA SER A 102 -1.55 15.97 -8.63
C SER A 102 -1.63 17.42 -9.12
N LEU A 103 -0.54 18.19 -8.98
CA LEU A 103 -0.45 19.57 -9.45
C LEU A 103 -0.32 19.66 -10.98
N ALA A 104 0.30 18.64 -11.60
CA ALA A 104 0.44 18.56 -13.05
C ALA A 104 -0.87 18.16 -13.76
N VAL A 105 -1.81 17.53 -13.03
CA VAL A 105 -3.10 17.12 -13.56
C VAL A 105 -4.11 18.27 -13.46
N ARG A 106 -4.63 18.72 -14.61
CA ARG A 106 -5.63 19.81 -14.72
C ARG A 106 -6.92 19.30 -15.34
N GLY A 107 -8.06 19.82 -14.87
CA GLY A 107 -9.37 19.51 -15.42
C GLY A 107 -9.76 18.02 -15.33
N SER A 108 -10.64 17.58 -16.22
CA SER A 108 -10.95 16.15 -16.38
C SER A 108 -9.77 15.45 -17.04
N SER A 109 -9.33 14.35 -16.43
CA SER A 109 -8.20 13.56 -16.91
C SER A 109 -8.67 12.45 -17.83
N PRO A 110 -8.03 12.22 -19.00
CA PRO A 110 -8.27 11.02 -19.76
C PRO A 110 -7.93 9.79 -18.91
N SER A 111 -8.85 8.82 -18.88
CA SER A 111 -8.76 7.62 -18.05
C SER A 111 -8.93 6.35 -18.86
N SER A 112 -8.29 5.28 -18.42
CA SER A 112 -8.40 3.92 -18.95
C SER A 112 -8.93 3.00 -17.86
N ARG A 113 -9.62 1.92 -18.24
CA ARG A 113 -10.14 0.92 -17.28
C ARG A 113 -9.12 -0.15 -16.89
N VAL A 114 -7.90 -0.09 -17.43
CA VAL A 114 -6.87 -1.13 -17.26
C VAL A 114 -6.52 -1.40 -15.79
N GLY A 115 -6.54 -0.39 -14.92
CA GLY A 115 -6.20 -0.57 -13.50
C GLY A 115 -7.40 -0.84 -12.58
N ILE A 116 -8.63 -0.90 -13.10
CA ILE A 116 -9.84 -1.17 -12.31
C ILE A 116 -9.78 -2.53 -11.59
N PRO A 117 -9.27 -3.63 -12.18
CA PRO A 117 -9.12 -4.89 -11.46
C PRO A 117 -8.23 -4.78 -10.21
N LEU A 118 -7.12 -4.04 -10.28
CA LEU A 118 -6.26 -3.82 -9.11
C LEU A 118 -6.94 -3.00 -8.02
N LEU A 119 -7.75 -2.01 -8.41
CA LEU A 119 -8.56 -1.24 -7.47
C LEU A 119 -9.61 -2.12 -6.78
N ALA A 120 -10.21 -3.06 -7.49
CA ALA A 120 -11.15 -4.02 -6.92
C ALA A 120 -10.45 -4.97 -5.93
N ILE A 121 -9.27 -5.48 -6.27
CA ILE A 121 -8.47 -6.31 -5.35
C ILE A 121 -8.11 -5.51 -4.09
N ALA A 122 -7.70 -4.24 -4.22
CA ALA A 122 -7.42 -3.40 -3.06
C ALA A 122 -8.64 -3.16 -2.15
N GLN A 123 -9.86 -3.12 -2.72
CA GLN A 123 -11.11 -2.99 -1.94
C GLN A 123 -11.46 -4.28 -1.20
N LEU A 124 -11.22 -5.44 -1.84
CA LEU A 124 -11.51 -6.75 -1.27
C LEU A 124 -10.40 -7.27 -0.36
N TYR A 125 -9.28 -6.55 -0.28
CA TYR A 125 -8.11 -6.94 0.51
C TYR A 125 -8.39 -7.27 1.98
N PRO A 126 -9.24 -6.51 2.70
CA PRO A 126 -9.60 -6.85 4.09
C PRO A 126 -10.26 -8.23 4.24
N LEU A 127 -10.87 -8.76 3.18
CA LEU A 127 -11.50 -10.08 3.19
C LEU A 127 -10.48 -11.23 3.10
N LEU A 128 -9.23 -10.95 2.75
CA LEU A 128 -8.18 -11.97 2.70
C LEU A 128 -7.87 -12.53 4.10
N ALA A 129 -7.94 -11.70 5.14
CA ALA A 129 -7.72 -12.14 6.52
C ALA A 129 -8.69 -13.26 6.95
N PRO A 130 -10.03 -13.06 6.94
CA PRO A 130 -10.95 -14.12 7.33
C PRO A 130 -10.90 -15.34 6.39
N LEU A 131 -10.62 -15.16 5.09
CA LEU A 131 -10.46 -16.27 4.14
C LEU A 131 -9.23 -17.14 4.44
N ALA A 132 -8.19 -16.56 5.03
CA ALA A 132 -7.00 -17.25 5.48
C ALA A 132 -7.10 -17.78 6.93
N GLY A 133 -8.27 -17.65 7.57
CA GLY A 133 -8.49 -18.07 8.97
C GLY A 133 -7.96 -17.09 10.02
N HIS A 134 -7.56 -15.88 9.61
CA HIS A 134 -7.11 -14.82 10.49
C HIS A 134 -8.28 -14.08 11.15
N ALA A 135 -8.02 -13.44 12.29
CA ALA A 135 -9.05 -12.68 13.00
C ALA A 135 -9.47 -11.44 12.19
N PRO A 136 -10.73 -10.94 12.30
CA PRO A 136 -11.15 -9.71 11.61
C PRO A 136 -10.28 -8.49 11.95
N GLY A 137 -9.69 -8.46 13.15
CA GLY A 137 -8.74 -7.41 13.57
C GLY A 137 -7.42 -7.44 12.79
N GLU A 138 -7.08 -8.53 12.12
CA GLU A 138 -5.86 -8.71 11.31
C GLU A 138 -6.07 -8.28 9.85
N ALA A 139 -7.24 -7.71 9.52
CA ALA A 139 -7.57 -7.28 8.16
C ALA A 139 -6.73 -6.09 7.68
N GLU A 140 -6.07 -6.25 6.54
CA GLU A 140 -5.26 -5.20 5.94
C GLU A 140 -6.14 -4.29 5.07
N THR A 141 -6.23 -3.00 5.44
CA THR A 141 -7.12 -2.04 4.77
C THR A 141 -6.34 -0.94 4.06
N PHE A 142 -6.86 -0.48 2.91
CA PHE A 142 -6.31 0.65 2.16
C PHE A 142 -6.11 1.88 3.06
N GLY A 143 -4.96 2.52 2.92
CA GLY A 143 -4.58 3.70 3.67
C GLY A 143 -4.14 3.44 5.10
N PHE A 144 -4.22 2.19 5.60
CA PHE A 144 -3.72 1.81 6.93
C PHE A 144 -2.56 0.82 6.84
N LEU A 145 -2.58 -0.05 5.82
CA LEU A 145 -1.53 -1.01 5.54
C LEU A 145 -0.90 -0.76 4.15
N PRO A 146 0.38 -1.08 3.96
CA PRO A 146 1.13 -0.75 2.75
C PRO A 146 0.61 -1.49 1.51
N ASP A 147 0.33 -2.78 1.60
CA ASP A 147 -0.04 -3.62 0.44
C ASP A 147 -1.33 -3.20 -0.28
N PRO A 148 -2.49 -3.04 0.39
CA PRO A 148 -3.69 -2.56 -0.27
C PRO A 148 -3.53 -1.13 -0.81
N THR A 149 -2.72 -0.30 -0.14
CA THR A 149 -2.39 1.06 -0.59
C THR A 149 -1.55 1.06 -1.86
N ALA A 150 -0.58 0.16 -1.95
CA ALA A 150 0.27 -0.02 -3.11
C ALA A 150 -0.51 -0.58 -4.31
N LEU A 151 -1.36 -1.59 -4.11
CA LEU A 151 -2.27 -2.10 -5.15
C LEU A 151 -3.16 -0.99 -5.71
N ALA A 152 -3.79 -0.22 -4.82
CA ALA A 152 -4.65 0.88 -5.23
C ALA A 152 -3.87 1.94 -6.03
N THR A 153 -2.64 2.25 -5.59
CA THR A 153 -1.75 3.20 -6.27
C THR A 153 -1.43 2.76 -7.69
N VAL A 154 -1.01 1.50 -7.87
CA VAL A 154 -0.73 0.94 -9.21
C VAL A 154 -2.00 0.95 -10.07
N GLY A 155 -3.16 0.58 -9.51
CA GLY A 155 -4.44 0.64 -10.20
C GLY A 155 -4.81 2.04 -10.70
N VAL A 156 -4.60 3.08 -9.90
CA VAL A 156 -4.80 4.48 -10.33
C VAL A 156 -3.79 4.86 -11.41
N LEU A 157 -2.50 4.55 -11.24
CA LEU A 157 -1.44 4.93 -12.20
C LEU A 157 -1.62 4.27 -13.57
N LEU A 158 -2.06 3.01 -13.62
CA LEU A 158 -2.37 2.32 -14.88
C LEU A 158 -3.58 2.94 -15.60
N SER A 159 -4.52 3.46 -14.81
CA SER A 159 -5.77 4.05 -15.31
C SER A 159 -5.61 5.51 -15.72
N LEU A 160 -4.72 6.27 -15.06
CA LEU A 160 -4.53 7.69 -15.31
C LEU A 160 -3.68 7.92 -16.56
N ARG A 161 -4.25 8.56 -17.60
CA ARG A 161 -3.53 8.86 -18.86
C ARG A 161 -3.08 10.31 -18.96
N ALA A 162 -3.46 11.16 -18.00
CA ALA A 162 -3.02 12.56 -17.93
C ALA A 162 -1.51 12.71 -17.64
N LEU A 163 -0.86 11.67 -17.10
CA LEU A 163 0.57 11.70 -16.80
C LEU A 163 1.39 10.97 -17.89
N PRO A 164 2.57 11.52 -18.29
CA PRO A 164 3.50 10.83 -19.17
C PRO A 164 3.88 9.44 -18.67
N ARG A 165 4.18 8.50 -19.57
CA ARG A 165 4.54 7.12 -19.22
C ARG A 165 5.73 7.05 -18.25
N GLY A 166 6.77 7.85 -18.47
CA GLY A 166 7.96 7.88 -17.61
C GLY A 166 7.64 8.30 -16.16
N TRP A 167 6.83 9.35 -15.99
CA TRP A 167 6.37 9.78 -14.67
C TRP A 167 5.57 8.70 -13.94
N ARG A 168 4.69 8.00 -14.67
CA ARG A 168 3.92 6.89 -14.09
C ARG A 168 4.80 5.71 -13.68
N ALA A 169 5.87 5.43 -14.42
CA ALA A 169 6.84 4.39 -14.05
C ALA A 169 7.60 4.75 -12.77
N VAL A 170 8.05 6.00 -12.63
CA VAL A 170 8.71 6.48 -11.41
C VAL A 170 7.78 6.40 -10.21
N LEU A 171 6.53 6.87 -10.35
CA LEU A 171 5.52 6.80 -9.28
C LEU A 171 5.10 5.35 -8.94
N ALA A 172 5.33 4.39 -9.82
CA ALA A 172 5.04 2.99 -9.57
C ALA A 172 6.18 2.25 -8.86
N LEU A 173 7.39 2.81 -8.80
CA LEU A 173 8.57 2.14 -8.24
C LEU A 173 8.35 1.73 -6.77
N VAL A 174 8.03 2.69 -5.90
CA VAL A 174 7.82 2.41 -4.47
C VAL A 174 6.62 1.48 -4.24
N PRO A 175 5.43 1.69 -4.84
CA PRO A 175 4.32 0.76 -4.71
C PRO A 175 4.65 -0.66 -5.18
N VAL A 176 5.32 -0.82 -6.33
CA VAL A 176 5.67 -2.14 -6.85
C VAL A 176 6.68 -2.83 -5.95
N LEU A 177 7.70 -2.11 -5.47
CA LEU A 177 8.65 -2.67 -4.51
C LEU A 177 7.97 -3.07 -3.19
N ALA A 178 7.01 -2.29 -2.71
CA ALA A 178 6.21 -2.65 -1.53
C ALA A 178 5.42 -3.95 -1.76
N LEU A 179 4.77 -4.10 -2.92
CA LEU A 179 4.05 -5.33 -3.26
C LEU A 179 4.97 -6.54 -3.40
N LEU A 180 6.15 -6.37 -4.00
CA LEU A 180 7.15 -7.43 -4.10
C LEU A 180 7.65 -7.86 -2.72
N LEU A 181 7.91 -6.90 -1.83
CA LEU A 181 8.33 -7.18 -0.46
C LEU A 181 7.22 -7.88 0.34
N GLY A 182 5.97 -7.41 0.22
CA GLY A 182 4.81 -8.05 0.86
C GLY A 182 4.57 -9.48 0.34
N ALA A 183 4.67 -9.68 -0.98
CA ALA A 183 4.58 -11.01 -1.58
C ALA A 183 5.71 -11.95 -1.13
N ALA A 184 6.96 -11.46 -1.12
CA ALA A 184 8.11 -12.22 -0.63
C ALA A 184 7.94 -12.58 0.85
N THR A 185 7.48 -11.64 1.67
CA THR A 185 7.21 -11.88 3.09
C THR A 185 6.16 -12.97 3.26
N ARG A 186 5.03 -12.91 2.55
CA ARG A 186 4.00 -13.97 2.62
C ARG A 186 4.50 -15.31 2.12
N TRP A 187 5.30 -15.35 1.05
CA TRP A 187 5.83 -16.59 0.49
C TRP A 187 6.84 -17.28 1.42
N LEU A 188 7.66 -16.51 2.15
CA LEU A 188 8.62 -17.05 3.12
C LEU A 188 7.97 -17.52 4.43
N VAL A 189 6.74 -17.09 4.66
CA VAL A 189 5.98 -17.27 5.90
C VAL A 189 4.93 -18.39 5.79
N GLY A 190 4.44 -18.67 4.58
CA GLY A 190 3.48 -19.74 4.29
C GLY A 190 4.14 -21.06 3.95
#